data_AF-A0A820WXW4-F1
#
_entry.id   AF-A0A820WXW4-F1
#
_cell.length_a   1.000
_cell.length_b   1.000
_cell.length_c   1.000
_cell.angle_alpha   90.00
_cell.angle_beta   90.00
_cell.angle_gamma   90.00
#
_symmetry.space_group_name_H-M   'P 1'
#
loop_
_entity.id
_entity.type
_entity.pdbx_description
1 polymer ?
#
loop_
_entity_poly.entity_id
_entity_poly.type
_entity_poly.pdbx_seq_one_letter_code
_entity_poly.pdbx_strand_id
1 'polypeptide(L)'
;IKITIHLCLVFASKANIANLDSETLLLCFQDLRQLFDLIMDKQWSVYFEQYGDPDSPFGRVNPHTALTVVEKLREGLKRPLLLKFNRPALEKENIKLFETVSKDLRSLIIDTS
;
A
#
# COMPACT_ATOMS: atom_id res chain seq x y z
N ILE A 1 3.31 3.92 13.49
CA ILE A 1 3.80 3.38 12.21
C ILE A 1 3.99 4.48 11.16
N LYS A 2 2.98 5.31 10.80
CA LYS A 2 3.17 6.48 9.90
C LYS A 2 4.35 7.38 10.28
N ILE A 3 4.42 7.73 11.56
CA ILE A 3 5.49 8.59 12.10
C ILE A 3 6.87 7.93 11.94
N THR A 4 6.97 6.61 12.12
CA THR A 4 8.24 5.87 12.00
C THR A 4 8.77 5.89 10.57
N ILE A 5 7.91 5.67 9.56
CA ILE A 5 8.32 5.71 8.14
C ILE A 5 8.74 7.14 7.75
N HIS A 6 8.01 8.15 8.20
CA HIS A 6 8.38 9.54 7.97
C HIS A 6 9.75 9.89 8.58
N LEU A 7 10.02 9.45 9.81
CA LEU A 7 11.30 9.67 10.48
C LEU A 7 12.45 8.96 9.78
N CYS A 8 12.25 7.72 9.29
CA CYS A 8 13.25 7.04 8.48
C CYS A 8 13.58 7.80 7.20
N LEU A 9 12.58 8.43 6.57
CA LEU A 9 12.77 9.22 5.35
C LEU A 9 13.56 10.52 5.64
N VAL A 10 13.23 11.21 6.74
CA VAL A 10 14.00 12.38 7.20
C VAL A 10 15.44 11.99 7.55
N PHE A 11 15.63 10.84 8.19
CA PHE A 11 16.95 10.32 8.50
C PHE A 11 17.74 9.99 7.22
N ALA A 12 17.14 9.26 6.29
CA ALA A 12 17.76 8.92 5.00
C ALA A 12 18.16 10.16 4.20
N SER A 13 17.35 11.23 4.22
CA SER A 13 17.69 12.50 3.56
C SER A 13 18.92 13.20 4.15
N LYS A 14 19.31 12.85 5.38
CA LYS A 14 20.39 13.49 6.13
C LYS A 14 21.58 12.57 6.38
N ALA A 15 21.41 11.27 6.23
CA ALA A 15 22.42 10.28 6.53
C ALA A 15 23.38 10.13 5.35
N ASN A 16 24.62 10.58 5.53
CA ASN A 16 25.69 10.29 4.59
C ASN A 16 26.19 8.85 4.82
N ILE A 17 25.47 7.87 4.28
CA ILE A 17 25.84 6.46 4.36
C ILE A 17 26.90 6.19 3.29
N ALA A 18 28.15 5.96 3.72
CA ALA A 18 29.24 5.68 2.80
C ALA A 18 28.90 4.50 1.89
N ASN A 19 29.06 4.69 0.57
CA ASN A 19 28.78 3.73 -0.50
C ASN A 19 27.30 3.45 -0.83
N LEU A 20 26.36 4.26 -0.32
CA LEU A 20 24.95 4.17 -0.70
C LEU A 20 24.51 5.46 -1.38
N ASP A 21 23.97 5.35 -2.59
CA ASP A 21 23.39 6.49 -3.28
C ASP A 21 22.19 7.01 -2.49
N SER A 22 22.31 8.23 -1.97
CA SER A 22 21.30 8.85 -1.11
C SER A 22 19.99 9.09 -1.87
N GLU A 23 20.06 9.32 -3.18
CA GLU A 23 18.90 9.48 -4.04
C GLU A 23 18.12 8.16 -4.16
N THR A 24 18.80 7.05 -4.46
CA THR A 24 18.20 5.71 -4.48
C THR A 24 17.55 5.35 -3.15
N LEU A 25 18.21 5.63 -2.02
CA LEU A 25 17.64 5.37 -0.70
C LEU A 25 16.36 6.18 -0.45
N LEU A 26 16.37 7.47 -0.82
CA LEU A 26 15.20 8.34 -0.71
C LEU A 26 14.04 7.84 -1.55
N LEU A 27 14.31 7.42 -2.79
CA LEU A 27 13.34 6.81 -3.67
C LEU A 27 12.75 5.55 -3.03
N CYS A 28 13.55 4.64 -2.48
CA CYS A 28 13.02 3.46 -1.78
C CYS A 28 12.08 3.83 -0.62
N PHE A 29 12.43 4.84 0.19
CA PHE A 29 11.56 5.27 1.29
C PHE A 29 10.28 5.96 0.81
N GLN A 30 10.34 6.69 -0.29
CA GLN A 30 9.16 7.26 -0.93
C GLN A 30 8.22 6.17 -1.47
N ASP A 31 8.74 5.09 -2.06
CA ASP A 31 7.93 3.95 -2.51
C ASP A 31 7.17 3.32 -1.34
N LEU A 32 7.90 3.06 -0.25
CA LEU A 32 7.31 2.53 0.97
C LEU A 32 6.27 3.49 1.55
N ARG A 33 6.52 4.79 1.50
CA ARG A 33 5.61 5.79 2.05
C ARG A 33 4.32 5.89 1.24
N GLN A 34 4.41 5.97 -0.09
CA GLN A 34 3.23 6.04 -0.95
C GLN A 34 2.37 4.78 -0.82
N LEU A 35 3.01 3.59 -0.83
CA LEU A 35 2.30 2.33 -0.61
C LEU A 35 1.63 2.32 0.76
N PHE A 36 2.36 2.69 1.81
CA PHE A 36 1.83 2.69 3.18
C PHE A 36 0.64 3.65 3.33
N ASP A 37 0.75 4.86 2.80
CA ASP A 37 -0.33 5.85 2.86
C ASP A 37 -1.56 5.38 2.08
N LEU A 38 -1.39 4.79 0.89
CA LEU A 38 -2.48 4.20 0.11
C LEU A 38 -3.24 3.12 0.90
N ILE A 39 -2.50 2.18 1.53
CA ILE A 39 -3.10 1.11 2.32
C ILE A 39 -3.87 1.66 3.53
N MET A 40 -3.27 2.59 4.26
CA MET A 40 -3.82 3.08 5.53
C MET A 40 -4.97 4.05 5.34
N ASP A 41 -4.86 4.95 4.37
CA ASP A 41 -5.89 5.96 4.08
C ASP A 41 -6.94 5.45 3.10
N LYS A 42 -6.71 4.27 2.52
CA LYS A 42 -7.65 3.55 1.64
C LYS A 42 -8.07 4.38 0.43
N GLN A 43 -7.19 5.24 -0.08
CA GLN A 43 -7.46 6.12 -1.23
C GLN A 43 -7.37 5.37 -2.57
N TRP A 44 -7.98 4.19 -2.64
CA TRP A 44 -7.95 3.30 -3.79
C TRP A 44 -8.60 3.90 -5.03
N SER A 45 -9.68 4.67 -4.87
CA SER A 45 -10.31 5.37 -5.99
C SER A 45 -9.34 6.34 -6.67
N VAL A 46 -8.57 7.10 -5.89
CA VAL A 46 -7.56 8.03 -6.40
C VAL A 46 -6.45 7.27 -7.12
N TYR A 47 -5.98 6.16 -6.53
CA TYR A 47 -4.95 5.32 -7.16
C TYR A 47 -5.38 4.78 -8.52
N PHE A 48 -6.59 4.25 -8.64
CA PHE A 48 -7.08 3.69 -9.91
C PHE A 48 -7.39 4.77 -10.95
N GLU A 49 -8.01 5.88 -10.54
CA GLU A 49 -8.35 6.99 -11.45
C GLU A 49 -7.12 7.67 -12.03
N GLN A 50 -6.05 7.79 -11.24
CA GLN A 50 -4.81 8.46 -11.61
C GLN A 50 -3.68 7.47 -11.92
N TYR A 51 -4.00 6.21 -12.20
CA TYR A 51 -2.97 5.22 -12.49
C TYR A 51 -2.26 5.57 -13.80
N GLY A 52 -0.92 5.64 -13.75
CA GLY A 52 -0.09 6.06 -14.88
C GLY A 52 0.14 7.57 -14.99
N ASP A 53 -0.48 8.38 -14.14
CA ASP A 53 -0.21 9.81 -14.04
C ASP A 53 1.08 10.06 -13.23
N PRO A 54 2.11 10.71 -13.80
CA PRO A 54 3.36 11.02 -13.09
C PRO A 54 3.18 11.97 -11.90
N ASP A 55 2.12 12.79 -11.89
CA ASP A 55 1.80 13.73 -10.81
C ASP A 55 0.91 13.11 -9.72
N SER A 56 0.51 11.85 -9.88
CA SER A 56 -0.30 11.12 -8.91
C SER A 56 0.42 10.99 -7.56
N PRO A 57 -0.27 11.19 -6.42
CA PRO A 57 0.30 10.97 -5.09
C PRO A 57 0.72 9.52 -4.85
N PHE A 58 0.28 8.58 -5.69
CA PHE A 58 0.57 7.15 -5.62
C PHE A 58 1.27 6.63 -6.89
N GLY A 59 1.83 7.51 -7.72
CA GLY A 59 2.42 7.17 -9.02
C GLY A 59 3.56 6.14 -8.96
N ARG A 60 4.21 5.96 -7.80
CA ARG A 60 5.29 4.99 -7.63
C ARG A 60 4.81 3.65 -7.04
N VAL A 61 3.53 3.52 -6.73
CA VAL A 61 2.97 2.28 -6.18
C VAL A 61 2.79 1.25 -7.30
N ASN A 62 3.63 0.21 -7.26
CA ASN A 62 3.50 -0.94 -8.16
C ASN A 62 2.24 -1.77 -7.84
N PRO A 63 1.38 -2.08 -8.83
CA PRO A 63 0.12 -2.78 -8.60
C PRO A 63 0.30 -4.22 -8.11
N HIS A 64 1.38 -4.92 -8.50
CA HIS A 64 1.69 -6.27 -7.98
C HIS A 64 2.06 -6.23 -6.49
N THR A 65 2.84 -5.23 -6.08
CA THR A 65 3.20 -5.05 -4.68
C THR A 65 1.97 -4.69 -3.85
N ALA A 66 1.13 -3.76 -4.33
CA ALA A 66 -0.14 -3.42 -3.68
C ALA A 66 -1.04 -4.64 -3.53
N LEU A 67 -1.19 -5.46 -4.58
CA LEU A 67 -2.00 -6.68 -4.55
C LEU A 67 -1.50 -7.65 -3.47
N THR A 68 -0.19 -7.89 -3.43
CA THR A 68 0.43 -8.78 -2.45
C THR A 68 0.11 -8.33 -1.02
N VAL A 69 0.23 -7.03 -0.73
CA VAL A 69 -0.04 -6.48 0.60
C VAL A 69 -1.53 -6.58 0.96
N VAL A 70 -2.43 -6.20 0.05
CA VAL A 70 -3.88 -6.28 0.27
C VAL A 70 -4.32 -7.71 0.57
N GLU A 71 -3.78 -8.69 -0.16
CA GLU A 71 -4.07 -10.10 0.08
C GLU A 71 -3.58 -10.56 1.45
N LYS A 72 -2.37 -10.16 1.85
CA LYS A 72 -1.83 -10.48 3.18
C LYS A 72 -2.64 -9.86 4.31
N LEU A 73 -3.11 -8.62 4.15
CA LEU A 73 -3.99 -7.97 5.12
C LEU A 73 -5.33 -8.69 5.24
N ARG A 74 -5.92 -9.09 4.11
CA ARG A 74 -7.16 -9.89 4.10
C ARG A 74 -6.95 -11.26 4.73
N GLU A 75 -5.82 -11.92 4.49
CA GLU A 75 -5.43 -13.17 5.16
C GLU A 75 -5.33 -13.00 6.67
N GLY A 76 -4.68 -11.93 7.14
CA GLY A 76 -4.58 -11.62 8.58
C GLY A 76 -5.93 -11.36 9.26
N LEU A 77 -6.93 -10.91 8.50
CA LEU A 77 -8.31 -10.70 8.98
C LEU A 77 -9.16 -11.99 8.97
N LYS A 78 -8.64 -13.11 8.44
CA LYS A 78 -9.32 -14.41 8.48
C LYS A 78 -9.29 -14.94 9.92
N ARG A 79 -10.47 -15.00 10.55
CA ARG A 79 -10.69 -15.64 11.85
C ARG A 79 -11.32 -17.02 11.67
N PRO A 80 -11.11 -17.97 12.62
CA PRO A 80 -11.82 -19.25 12.65
C PRO A 80 -13.34 -19.06 12.50
N LEU A 81 -14.01 -20.02 11.83
CA LEU A 81 -15.44 -19.94 11.49
C LEU A 81 -16.34 -19.61 12.69
N LEU A 82 -16.00 -20.12 13.87
CA LEU A 82 -16.73 -19.91 15.13
C LEU A 82 -16.69 -18.45 15.63
N LEU A 83 -15.70 -17.67 15.22
CA LEU A 83 -15.52 -16.27 15.64
C LEU A 83 -16.00 -15.26 14.59
N LYS A 84 -16.61 -15.72 13.48
CA LYS A 84 -17.09 -14.83 12.40
C LYS A 84 -18.33 -14.04 12.78
N PHE A 85 -19.16 -14.55 13.70
CA PHE A 85 -20.42 -13.93 14.08
C PHE A 85 -20.24 -12.62 14.87
N ASN A 86 -19.15 -12.48 15.63
CA ASN A 86 -18.87 -11.30 16.46
C ASN A 86 -17.87 -10.31 15.82
N ARG A 87 -17.70 -10.35 14.49
CA ARG A 87 -16.74 -9.47 13.80
C ARG A 87 -17.21 -8.00 13.88
N PRO A 88 -16.33 -7.05 14.29
CA PRO A 88 -16.62 -5.61 14.24
C PRO A 88 -17.03 -5.16 12.84
N ALA A 89 -17.93 -4.17 12.74
CA ALA A 89 -18.38 -3.63 11.46
C ALA A 89 -17.21 -3.13 10.59
N LEU A 90 -16.24 -2.45 11.22
CA LEU A 90 -15.02 -1.95 10.57
C LEU A 90 -14.18 -3.07 9.93
N GLU A 91 -14.04 -4.22 10.58
CA GLU A 91 -13.33 -5.37 9.99
C GLU A 91 -14.10 -5.96 8.80
N LYS A 92 -15.43 -5.99 8.86
CA LYS A 92 -16.26 -6.46 7.73
C LYS A 92 -16.10 -5.53 6.53
N GLU A 93 -16.09 -4.22 6.76
CA GLU A 93 -15.86 -3.20 5.73
C GLU A 93 -14.47 -3.35 5.10
N ASN A 94 -13.42 -3.48 5.92
CA ASN A 94 -12.05 -3.68 5.44
C ASN A 94 -11.93 -4.93 4.56
N ILE A 95 -12.59 -6.03 4.93
CA ILE A 95 -12.54 -7.27 4.14
C ILE A 95 -13.22 -7.09 2.79
N LYS A 96 -14.39 -6.43 2.76
CA LYS A 96 -15.08 -6.13 1.50
C LYS A 96 -14.23 -5.22 0.60
N LEU A 97 -13.68 -4.16 1.18
CA LEU A 97 -12.79 -3.24 0.47
C LEU A 97 -11.60 -3.99 -0.12
N PHE A 98 -10.87 -4.77 0.68
CA PHE A 98 -9.69 -5.51 0.21
C PHE A 98 -10.04 -6.58 -0.83
N GLU A 99 -11.23 -7.16 -0.77
CA GLU A 99 -11.70 -8.10 -1.80
C GLU A 99 -11.97 -7.41 -3.12
N THR A 100 -12.67 -6.27 -3.11
CA THR A 100 -12.90 -5.44 -4.30
C THR A 100 -11.58 -4.96 -4.89
N VAL A 101 -10.73 -4.34 -4.07
CA VAL A 101 -9.42 -3.82 -4.50
C VAL A 101 -8.53 -4.92 -5.07
N SER A 102 -8.53 -6.13 -4.49
CA SER A 102 -7.76 -7.25 -5.05
C SER A 102 -8.21 -7.62 -6.46
N LYS A 103 -9.53 -7.57 -6.72
CA LYS A 103 -10.07 -7.84 -8.05
C LYS A 103 -9.68 -6.74 -9.04
N ASP A 104 -9.82 -5.49 -8.63
CA ASP A 104 -9.51 -4.34 -9.48
C ASP A 104 -8.01 -4.27 -9.80
N LEU A 105 -7.14 -4.52 -8.83
CA LEU A 105 -5.69 -4.63 -9.04
C LEU A 105 -5.33 -5.76 -10.01
N ARG A 106 -6.01 -6.91 -9.94
CA ARG A 106 -5.79 -8.02 -10.89
C ARG A 106 -6.22 -7.63 -12.30
N SER A 107 -7.34 -6.92 -12.46
CA SER A 107 -7.76 -6.39 -13.76
C SER A 107 -6.71 -5.42 -14.30
N LEU A 108 -6.31 -4.45 -13.49
CA LEU A 108 -5.32 -3.45 -13.86
C LEU A 108 -3.99 -4.08 -14.30
N ILE A 109 -3.51 -5.08 -13.57
CA ILE A 109 -2.29 -5.82 -13.93
C ILE A 109 -2.43 -6.48 -15.30
N ILE A 110 -3.57 -7.13 -15.56
CA ILE A 110 -3.82 -7.78 -16.86
C ILE A 110 -3.88 -6.74 -17.98
N ASP A 111 -4.53 -5.60 -17.73
CA ASP A 111 -4.72 -4.53 -18.70
C ASP A 111 -3.40 -3.79 -19.03
N THR A 112 -2.40 -3.89 -18.16
CA THR A 112 -1.10 -3.18 -18.27
C THR A 112 0.08 -4.10 -18.57
N SER A 113 -0.16 -5.40 -18.71
CA SER A 113 0.86 -6.42 -18.99
C SER A 113 1.04 -6.69 -20.48
#